data_AF-A0A817NVG1-F1
#
_entry.id   AF-A0A817NVG1-F1
#
_cell.length_a   1.000
_cell.length_b   1.000
_cell.length_c   1.000
_cell.angle_alpha   90.00
_cell.angle_beta   90.00
_cell.angle_gamma   90.00
#
_symmetry.space_group_name_H-M   'P 1'
#
loop_
_entity.id
_entity.type
_entity.pdbx_description
1 polymer ?
#
loop_
_entity_poly.entity_id
_entity_poly.type
_entity_poly.pdbx_seq_one_letter_code
_entity_poly.pdbx_strand_id
1 'polypeptide(L)'
;MICRSFQVDSIAYDTFLVSSGLGDNTHGIERIDPAGTIERFNHLTSLSIWSDQYANMINGTDGTMWHPNATKDERTYAFIPDICRSIYLTFNETQRNVADIDLYRYTLPHTIFSNSTENR
;
A
#
# COMPACT_ATOMS: atom_id res chain seq x y z
N MET A 1 -0.37 9.10 -19.84
CA MET A 1 0.62 8.19 -19.21
C MET A 1 0.30 8.24 -17.72
N ILE A 2 -0.32 7.17 -17.21
CA ILE A 2 -1.07 7.10 -15.94
C ILE A 2 -0.20 7.27 -14.68
N CYS A 3 1.11 7.21 -14.88
CA CYS A 3 2.18 7.28 -13.89
C CYS A 3 3.19 8.39 -14.28
N ARG A 4 2.81 9.67 -14.19
CA ARG A 4 3.77 10.78 -14.35
C ARG A 4 3.58 11.85 -13.28
N SER A 5 4.74 12.37 -12.86
CA SER A 5 5.07 13.49 -11.97
C SER A 5 4.73 13.33 -10.48
N PHE A 6 5.65 12.62 -9.81
CA PHE A 6 6.32 13.01 -8.57
C PHE A 6 6.12 14.48 -8.19
N GLN A 7 5.42 14.71 -7.08
CA GLN A 7 5.65 15.87 -6.23
C GLN A 7 5.74 15.35 -4.81
N VAL A 8 6.96 15.06 -4.36
CA VAL A 8 7.24 14.70 -2.97
C VAL A 8 7.06 15.98 -2.16
N ASP A 9 5.84 16.20 -1.68
CA ASP A 9 5.64 17.04 -0.52
C ASP A 9 6.03 16.18 0.68
N SER A 10 7.08 16.62 1.38
CA SER A 10 7.74 15.89 2.45
C SER A 10 6.75 15.37 3.51
N ILE A 11 6.48 14.07 3.51
CA ILE A 11 5.92 13.36 4.65
C ILE A 11 6.56 11.97 4.75
N ALA A 12 6.88 11.59 5.98
CA ALA A 12 7.87 10.61 6.35
C ALA A 12 7.59 9.18 5.86
N TYR A 13 8.48 8.62 5.03
CA TYR A 13 8.41 7.25 4.52
C TYR A 13 8.81 6.15 5.54
N ASP A 14 8.88 6.45 6.83
CA ASP A 14 9.45 5.51 7.81
C ASP A 14 8.41 4.91 8.79
N THR A 15 7.13 5.27 8.67
CA THR A 15 6.08 4.69 9.53
C THR A 15 4.71 4.76 8.87
N PHE A 16 4.13 3.60 8.52
CA PHE A 16 2.72 3.48 8.13
C PHE A 16 1.89 3.16 9.38
N LEU A 17 1.12 4.14 9.86
CA LEU A 17 0.16 3.96 10.95
C LEU A 17 -1.20 3.56 10.37
N VAL A 18 -1.78 2.46 10.86
CA VAL A 18 -3.12 2.02 10.46
C VAL A 18 -4.15 2.98 11.06
N SER A 19 -4.75 3.84 10.23
CA SER A 19 -5.86 4.71 10.64
C SER A 19 -7.20 4.20 10.08
N SER A 20 -8.31 4.75 10.59
CA SER A 20 -9.66 4.52 10.04
C SER A 20 -10.23 5.83 9.48
N GLY A 21 -10.47 5.95 8.17
CA GLY A 21 -10.96 7.18 7.51
C GLY A 21 -11.29 7.12 6.00
N LEU A 22 -12.60 7.21 5.69
CA LEU A 22 -13.30 7.85 4.55
C LEU A 22 -12.58 8.00 3.18
N GLY A 23 -13.17 7.39 2.14
CA GLY A 23 -12.64 7.37 0.77
C GLY A 23 -12.52 8.73 0.08
N ASP A 24 -11.39 8.90 -0.63
CA ASP A 24 -11.03 10.09 -1.37
C ASP A 24 -10.92 9.80 -2.89
N ASN A 25 -11.53 10.65 -3.72
CA ASN A 25 -11.57 10.53 -5.18
C ASN A 25 -10.43 11.33 -5.87
N THR A 26 -9.53 11.95 -5.12
CA THR A 26 -8.60 12.96 -5.66
C THR A 26 -7.33 12.41 -6.33
N HIS A 27 -7.03 11.11 -6.20
CA HIS A 27 -5.78 10.52 -6.67
C HIS A 27 -5.92 9.50 -7.83
N GLY A 28 -7.07 9.45 -8.50
CA GLY A 28 -7.34 8.46 -9.57
C GLY A 28 -7.81 7.10 -9.05
N ILE A 29 -8.02 6.99 -7.74
CA ILE A 29 -8.72 5.86 -7.11
C ILE A 29 -10.22 6.07 -7.35
N GLU A 30 -10.86 5.11 -8.02
CA GLU A 30 -12.26 5.27 -8.47
C GLU A 30 -13.24 4.41 -7.70
N ARG A 31 -12.78 3.25 -7.23
CA ARG A 31 -13.64 2.35 -6.46
C ARG A 31 -12.81 1.69 -5.37
N ILE A 32 -13.28 1.89 -4.16
CA ILE A 32 -12.74 1.31 -2.94
C ILE A 32 -13.82 0.39 -2.37
N ASP A 33 -13.47 -0.84 -2.01
CA ASP A 33 -14.40 -1.73 -1.33
C ASP A 33 -14.67 -1.25 0.12
N PRO A 34 -15.68 -1.79 0.82
CA PRO A 34 -15.92 -1.41 2.23
C PRO A 34 -14.76 -1.69 3.18
N ALA A 35 -13.77 -2.50 2.78
CA ALA A 35 -12.57 -2.81 3.54
C ALA A 35 -11.40 -1.85 3.24
N GLY A 36 -11.55 -0.91 2.31
CA GLY A 36 -10.51 0.05 1.93
C GLY A 36 -9.64 -0.38 0.73
N THR A 37 -9.95 -1.52 0.08
CA THR A 37 -9.17 -2.06 -1.04
C THR A 37 -9.50 -1.34 -2.34
N ILE A 38 -8.47 -0.99 -3.12
CA ILE A 38 -8.62 -0.38 -4.44
C ILE A 38 -9.04 -1.44 -5.45
N GLU A 39 -10.22 -1.26 -6.04
CA GLU A 39 -10.70 -2.14 -7.13
C GLU A 39 -10.37 -1.60 -8.53
N ARG A 40 -10.27 -0.27 -8.67
CA ARG A 40 -9.90 0.39 -9.93
C ARG A 40 -9.09 1.66 -9.71
N PHE A 41 -8.09 1.83 -10.56
CA PHE A 41 -7.26 3.02 -10.64
C PHE A 41 -7.24 3.54 -12.08
N ASN A 42 -7.67 4.78 -12.30
CA ASN A 42 -7.74 5.42 -13.63
C ASN A 42 -8.40 4.53 -14.70
N HIS A 43 -9.59 4.00 -14.38
CA HIS A 43 -10.38 3.07 -15.18
C HIS A 43 -9.73 1.71 -15.45
N LEU A 44 -8.56 1.43 -14.86
CA LEU A 44 -7.85 0.17 -15.00
C LEU A 44 -8.05 -0.72 -13.76
N THR A 45 -8.14 -2.03 -13.99
CA THR A 45 -8.09 -3.07 -12.95
C THR A 45 -6.69 -3.65 -12.78
N SER A 46 -5.78 -3.36 -13.70
CA SER A 46 -4.36 -3.73 -13.64
C SER A 46 -3.54 -2.74 -14.47
N LEU A 47 -2.27 -2.58 -14.11
CA LEU A 47 -1.31 -1.83 -14.90
C LEU A 47 -0.90 -2.60 -16.17
N SER A 48 -0.15 -1.94 -17.04
CA SER A 48 0.43 -2.53 -18.26
C SER A 48 1.89 -2.08 -18.48
N ILE A 49 2.54 -1.61 -17.42
CA ILE A 49 3.88 -1.01 -17.49
C ILE A 49 5.00 -2.02 -17.20
N TRP A 50 4.71 -3.06 -16.43
CA TRP A 50 5.66 -4.10 -16.08
C TRP A 50 5.54 -5.27 -17.06
N SER A 51 6.62 -6.01 -17.26
CA SER A 51 6.59 -7.23 -18.07
C SER A 51 5.87 -8.39 -17.38
N ASP A 52 5.82 -8.38 -16.05
CA ASP A 52 5.16 -9.41 -15.25
C ASP A 52 3.71 -9.03 -14.95
N GLN A 53 2.78 -9.97 -15.10
CA GLN A 53 1.37 -9.78 -14.77
C GLN A 53 1.18 -9.53 -13.27
N TYR A 54 1.95 -10.19 -12.41
CA TYR A 54 1.91 -10.01 -10.97
C TYR A 54 2.31 -8.58 -10.57
N ALA A 55 3.41 -8.08 -11.16
CA ALA A 55 3.87 -6.70 -10.92
C ALA A 55 2.87 -5.64 -11.39
N ASN A 56 1.97 -5.98 -12.32
CA ASN A 56 0.92 -5.10 -12.81
C ASN A 56 -0.37 -5.16 -11.97
N MET A 57 -0.50 -6.05 -10.99
CA MET A 57 -1.69 -6.11 -10.15
C MET A 57 -1.81 -4.87 -9.26
N ILE A 58 -3.04 -4.35 -9.15
CA ILE A 58 -3.41 -3.31 -8.18
C ILE A 58 -4.01 -4.05 -6.98
N ASN A 59 -3.26 -4.12 -5.88
CA ASN A 59 -3.59 -4.91 -4.69
C ASN A 59 -3.58 -4.02 -3.45
N GLY A 60 -4.54 -4.26 -2.56
CA GLY A 60 -4.59 -3.63 -1.24
C GLY A 60 -5.18 -2.23 -1.27
N THR A 61 -4.85 -1.46 -0.24
CA THR A 61 -5.38 -0.11 -0.01
C THR A 61 -4.45 0.95 -0.60
N ASP A 62 -4.74 2.23 -0.39
CA ASP A 62 -3.83 3.33 -0.73
C ASP A 62 -2.70 3.54 0.31
N GLY A 63 -2.65 2.72 1.35
CA GLY A 63 -1.66 2.80 2.42
C GLY A 63 -2.00 3.79 3.55
N THR A 64 -3.17 4.44 3.52
CA THR A 64 -3.63 5.30 4.63
C THR A 64 -4.35 4.51 5.73
N MET A 65 -4.89 3.35 5.34
CA MET A 65 -5.76 2.53 6.17
C MET A 65 -5.69 1.05 5.80
N TRP A 66 -6.09 0.21 6.75
CA TRP A 66 -6.29 -1.23 6.56
C TRP A 66 -7.52 -1.72 7.32
N HIS A 67 -7.95 -2.94 7.04
CA HIS A 67 -9.07 -3.58 7.74
C HIS A 67 -8.83 -3.62 9.27
N PRO A 68 -9.89 -3.44 10.09
CA PRO A 68 -9.76 -3.28 11.54
C PRO A 68 -9.25 -4.54 12.27
N ASN A 69 -9.33 -5.70 11.63
CA ASN A 69 -8.93 -6.98 12.21
C ASN A 69 -7.55 -7.44 11.70
N ALA A 70 -6.61 -6.50 11.53
CA ALA A 70 -5.25 -6.81 11.09
C ALA A 70 -4.53 -7.73 12.09
N THR A 71 -3.89 -8.78 11.56
CA THR A 71 -3.17 -9.77 12.37
C THR A 71 -1.65 -9.69 12.15
N LYS A 72 -0.86 -10.16 13.13
CA LYS A 72 0.62 -10.12 13.05
C LYS A 72 1.18 -11.04 11.96
N ASP A 73 0.45 -12.09 11.59
CA ASP A 73 0.89 -13.07 10.60
C ASP A 73 0.48 -12.69 9.16
N GLU A 74 -0.30 -11.63 9.00
CA GLU A 74 -0.84 -11.19 7.73
C GLU A 74 0.11 -10.24 6.98
N ARG A 75 0.12 -10.38 5.66
CA ARG A 75 0.74 -9.42 4.75
C ARG A 75 -0.32 -8.43 4.30
N THR A 76 -0.13 -7.16 4.61
CA THR A 76 -1.00 -6.09 4.14
C THR A 76 -0.46 -5.52 2.84
N TYR A 77 -1.32 -5.28 1.86
CA TYR A 77 -0.92 -4.72 0.57
C TYR A 77 -1.29 -3.24 0.50
N ALA A 78 -0.49 -2.47 -0.25
CA ALA A 78 -0.79 -1.11 -0.61
C ALA A 78 -0.40 -0.86 -2.08
N PHE A 79 -1.29 -0.24 -2.84
CA PHE A 79 -0.96 0.26 -4.17
C PHE A 79 -0.44 1.69 -4.04
N ILE A 80 0.79 1.91 -4.51
CA ILE A 80 1.44 3.22 -4.46
C ILE A 80 1.55 3.76 -5.90
N PRO A 81 0.68 4.71 -6.30
CA PRO A 81 0.70 5.30 -7.63
C PRO A 81 2.06 5.88 -8.02
N ASP A 82 2.80 6.45 -7.07
CA ASP A 82 4.07 7.12 -7.30
C ASP A 82 5.18 6.19 -7.80
N ILE A 83 5.21 4.95 -7.32
CA ILE A 83 6.14 3.90 -7.78
C ILE A 83 5.48 2.94 -8.77
N CYS A 84 4.21 3.16 -9.09
CA CYS A 84 3.43 2.41 -10.06
C CYS A 84 3.43 0.90 -9.81
N ARG A 85 3.30 0.52 -8.55
CA ARG A 85 3.29 -0.89 -8.16
C ARG A 85 2.59 -1.07 -6.82
N SER A 86 2.01 -2.25 -6.65
CA SER A 86 1.57 -2.71 -5.34
C SER A 86 2.76 -3.26 -4.55
N ILE A 87 2.85 -2.90 -3.27
CA ILE A 87 3.83 -3.41 -2.32
C ILE A 87 3.10 -4.11 -1.18
N TYR A 88 3.83 -4.93 -0.41
CA TYR A 88 3.30 -5.55 0.79
C TYR A 88 4.13 -5.18 2.01
N LEU A 89 3.48 -5.08 3.15
CA LEU A 89 4.11 -4.84 4.43
C LEU A 89 3.97 -6.08 5.30
N THR A 90 4.96 -6.30 6.16
CA THR A 90 4.97 -7.40 7.13
C THR A 90 5.08 -6.84 8.53
N PHE A 91 4.45 -7.49 9.50
CA PHE A 91 4.61 -7.14 10.90
C PHE A 91 6.08 -7.17 11.30
N ASN A 92 6.51 -6.12 11.99
CA ASN A 92 7.86 -6.00 12.52
C ASN A 92 7.82 -6.11 14.05
N GLU A 93 7.05 -5.23 14.70
CA GLU A 93 6.95 -5.20 16.16
C GLU A 93 5.67 -4.52 16.64
N THR A 94 5.36 -4.69 17.93
CA THR A 94 4.29 -3.94 18.61
C THR A 94 4.90 -2.70 19.26
N GLN A 95 4.46 -1.53 18.81
CA GLN A 95 4.76 -0.24 19.42
C GLN A 95 3.80 -0.01 20.58
N ARG A 96 4.35 0.23 21.78
CA ARG A 96 3.56 0.36 23.00
C ARG A 96 3.37 1.81 23.39
N ASN A 97 2.20 2.13 23.94
CA ASN A 97 1.87 3.45 24.50
C ASN A 97 2.11 4.62 23.53
N VAL A 98 1.81 4.45 22.24
CA VAL A 98 1.78 5.57 21.30
C VAL A 98 0.46 6.29 21.52
N ALA A 99 0.50 7.44 22.20
CA ALA A 99 -0.70 8.16 22.64
C ALA A 99 -1.69 7.26 23.42
N ASP A 100 -1.16 6.45 24.36
CA ASP A 100 -1.91 5.49 25.19
C ASP A 100 -2.60 4.35 24.41
N ILE A 101 -2.17 4.10 23.16
CA ILE A 101 -2.67 3.02 22.32
C ILE A 101 -1.50 2.12 21.89
N ASP A 102 -1.69 0.81 21.97
CA ASP A 102 -0.75 -0.17 21.43
C ASP A 102 -0.99 -0.33 19.92
N LEU A 103 0.07 -0.17 19.13
CA LEU A 103 0.03 -0.17 17.67
C LEU A 103 0.91 -1.29 17.10
N TYR A 104 0.55 -1.78 15.92
CA TYR A 104 1.41 -2.70 15.17
C TYR A 104 2.23 -1.92 14.16
N ARG A 105 3.56 -2.06 14.24
CA ARG A 105 4.48 -1.51 13.24
C ARG A 105 4.66 -2.53 12.13
N TYR A 106 4.21 -2.18 10.94
CA TYR A 106 4.47 -2.91 9.71
C TYR A 106 5.61 -2.23 8.95
N THR A 107 6.47 -3.04 8.32
CA THR A 107 7.61 -2.54 7.53
C THR A 107 7.68 -3.23 6.19
N LEU A 108 8.32 -2.58 5.21
CA LEU A 108 8.61 -3.19 3.91
C LEU A 108 9.73 -4.22 4.07
N PRO A 109 9.51 -5.50 3.71
CA PRO A 109 10.58 -6.47 3.71
C PRO A 109 11.56 -6.19 2.57
N HIS A 110 12.84 -6.50 2.81
CA HIS A 110 13.92 -6.25 1.84
C HIS A 110 13.69 -6.93 0.49
N THR A 111 12.97 -8.06 0.47
CA THR A 111 12.62 -8.84 -0.72
C THR A 111 11.89 -8.02 -1.79
N ILE A 112 11.16 -6.96 -1.42
CA ILE A 112 10.48 -6.08 -2.38
C ILE A 112 11.46 -5.24 -3.21
N PHE A 113 12.66 -5.02 -2.70
CA PHE A 113 13.72 -4.27 -3.38
C PHE A 113 14.82 -5.18 -3.94
N SER A 114 14.71 -6.49 -3.71
CA SER A 114 15.63 -7.47 -4.27
C SER A 114 15.55 -7.54 -5.79
N ASN A 115 16.55 -8.23 -6.37
CA ASN A 115 16.65 -8.41 -7.82
C ASN A 115 15.44 -9.17 -8.40
N SER A 116 15.28 -9.16 -9.72
CA SER A 116 14.14 -9.77 -10.42
C SER A 116 14.06 -11.30 -10.32
N THR A 117 15.10 -11.98 -9.82
CA THR A 117 15.07 -13.43 -9.62
C THR A 117 14.45 -13.77 -8.27
N GLU A 118 14.69 -12.94 -7.26
CA GLU A 118 14.12 -13.07 -5.91
C GLU A 118 12.74 -12.39 -5.80
N ASN A 119 12.56 -11.26 -6.48
CA ASN A 119 11.34 -10.46 -6.51
C ASN A 119 10.64 -10.60 -7.87
N ARG A 120 10.07 -11.77 -8.13
CA ARG A 120 9.32 -12.07 -9.35
C ARG A 120 7.84 -12.28 -9.04
#